data_AF-A0A5Q0UGR1-F1
#
_entry.id   AF-A0A5Q0UGR1-F1
#
_cell.length_a   1.000
_cell.length_b   1.000
_cell.length_c   1.000
_cell.angle_alpha   90.00
_cell.angle_beta   90.00
_cell.angle_gamma   90.00
#
_symmetry.space_group_name_H-M   'P 1'
#
loop_
_entity.id
_entity.type
_entity.pdbx_description
1 polymer ?
#
loop_
_entity_poly.entity_id
_entity_poly.type
_entity_poly.pdbx_seq_one_letter_code
_entity_poly.pdbx_strand_id
1 'polypeptide(L)'
;MKNILEVLNNSFEMLFERPQLFVPRLLSSFASSALLIGWVAGAITTIQFLAFFPLVAVIGGFTPVMVSSMVKNDDEELLRKGLDDALTLWKPVIGLTVFTGFLAFLNSLPLSIGLMLTQLTGNMLYLGVGGAISLVMLLAISFGLYFVPISIVENRGFLKSLQDGISTSNRNRSEVVALTLFSLTVLAASSAVTGYLRDIGFTVFLLGRIASSVVGTYLLVISPNYYLGEKKK
;
A
#
# COMPACT_ATOMS: atom_id res chain seq x y z
N MET A 1 9.55 -5.05 21.62
CA MET A 1 8.61 -4.40 20.69
C MET A 1 8.84 -2.91 20.81
N LYS A 2 9.28 -2.24 19.74
CA LYS A 2 9.21 -0.77 19.72
C LYS A 2 7.74 -0.37 19.83
N ASN A 3 7.45 0.66 20.61
CA ASN A 3 6.08 1.14 20.77
C ASN A 3 5.58 1.65 19.41
N ILE A 4 4.33 1.38 19.01
CA ILE A 4 3.77 1.93 17.75
C ILE A 4 3.91 3.46 17.73
N LEU A 5 3.80 4.10 18.89
CA LEU A 5 4.04 5.54 19.06
C LEU A 5 5.49 5.93 18.74
N GLU A 6 6.47 5.10 19.08
CA GLU A 6 7.88 5.32 18.76
C GLU A 6 8.10 5.20 17.24
N VAL A 7 7.49 4.19 16.59
CA VAL A 7 7.54 4.05 15.13
C VAL A 7 6.91 5.26 14.44
N LEU A 8 5.75 5.72 14.90
CA LEU A 8 5.10 6.92 14.39
C LEU A 8 5.98 8.16 14.57
N ASN A 9 6.49 8.39 15.79
CA ASN A 9 7.30 9.57 16.08
C ASN A 9 8.57 9.62 15.23
N ASN A 10 9.31 8.51 15.16
CA ASN A 10 10.52 8.42 14.33
C ASN A 10 10.21 8.56 12.84
N SER A 11 9.04 8.10 12.38
CA SER A 11 8.62 8.27 10.98
C SER A 11 8.41 9.74 10.63
N PHE A 12 7.79 10.52 11.53
CA PHE A 12 7.58 11.95 11.33
C PHE A 12 8.87 12.76 11.53
N GLU A 13 9.72 12.41 12.49
CA GLU A 13 11.04 13.02 12.64
C GLU A 13 11.86 12.87 11.36
N MET A 14 11.91 11.65 10.80
CA MET A 14 12.60 11.41 9.53
C MET A 14 12.01 12.18 8.35
N LEU A 15 10.68 12.36 8.32
CA LEU A 15 10.03 13.18 7.29
C LEU A 15 10.60 14.61 7.27
N PHE A 16 10.88 15.19 8.44
CA PHE A 16 11.45 16.52 8.54
C PHE A 16 12.95 16.55 8.26
N GLU A 17 13.69 15.52 8.62
CA GLU A 17 15.14 15.42 8.38
C GLU A 17 15.49 15.13 6.90
N ARG A 18 14.78 14.18 6.27
CA ARG A 18 15.03 13.72 4.91
C ARG A 18 13.75 13.73 4.06
N PRO A 19 13.11 14.90 3.83
CA PRO A 19 11.80 15.01 3.18
C PRO A 19 11.78 14.43 1.76
N GLN A 20 12.91 14.46 1.05
CA GLN A 20 13.03 13.97 -0.32
C GLN A 20 12.62 12.49 -0.45
N LEU A 21 12.90 11.64 0.54
CA LEU A 21 12.54 10.22 0.56
C LEU A 21 11.02 9.98 0.59
N PHE A 22 10.26 10.96 1.06
CA PHE A 22 8.82 10.84 1.25
C PHE A 22 8.03 11.40 0.07
N VAL A 23 8.62 12.32 -0.71
CA VAL A 23 7.96 13.02 -1.82
C VAL A 23 7.28 12.05 -2.80
N PRO A 24 7.94 11.00 -3.32
CA PRO A 24 7.29 10.11 -4.29
C PRO A 24 6.03 9.44 -3.72
N ARG A 25 6.09 9.02 -2.44
CA ARG A 25 5.00 8.31 -1.80
C ARG A 25 3.86 9.21 -1.40
N LEU A 26 4.16 10.41 -0.94
CA LEU A 26 3.16 11.44 -0.69
C LEU A 26 2.43 11.84 -1.97
N LEU A 27 3.15 12.07 -3.08
CA LEU A 27 2.54 12.42 -4.36
C LEU A 27 1.65 11.29 -4.91
N SER A 28 2.14 10.04 -4.87
CA SER A 28 1.37 8.87 -5.29
C SER A 28 0.12 8.65 -4.41
N SER A 29 0.27 8.80 -3.09
CA SER A 29 -0.82 8.70 -2.13
C SER A 29 -1.86 9.81 -2.34
N PHE A 30 -1.40 11.04 -2.61
CA PHE A 30 -2.27 12.17 -2.91
C PHE A 30 -3.02 11.98 -4.23
N ALA A 31 -2.34 11.61 -5.31
CA ALA A 31 -2.96 11.37 -6.63
C ALA A 31 -4.01 10.26 -6.58
N SER A 32 -3.69 9.14 -5.93
CA SER A 32 -4.65 8.04 -5.74
C SER A 32 -5.85 8.45 -4.87
N SER A 33 -5.61 9.21 -3.81
CA SER A 33 -6.69 9.69 -2.93
C SER A 33 -7.58 10.71 -3.63
N ALA A 34 -7.01 11.63 -4.40
CA ALA A 34 -7.75 12.61 -5.19
C ALA A 34 -8.63 11.94 -6.25
N LEU A 35 -8.11 10.92 -6.95
CA LEU A 35 -8.89 10.15 -7.91
C LEU A 35 -10.07 9.43 -7.23
N LEU A 36 -9.82 8.77 -6.09
CA LEU A 36 -10.86 8.04 -5.36
C LEU A 36 -11.92 8.97 -4.77
N ILE A 37 -11.53 10.07 -4.12
CA ILE A 37 -12.45 11.08 -3.60
C ILE A 37 -13.25 11.68 -4.75
N GLY A 38 -12.61 12.03 -5.86
CA GLY A 38 -13.29 12.57 -7.04
C GLY A 38 -14.36 11.61 -7.56
N TRP A 39 -14.08 10.31 -7.58
CA TRP A 39 -15.04 9.31 -8.05
C TRP A 39 -16.21 9.15 -7.08
N VAL A 40 -15.92 9.00 -5.78
CA VAL A 40 -16.94 8.88 -4.74
C VAL A 40 -17.79 10.14 -4.64
N ALA A 41 -17.22 11.32 -4.84
CA ALA A 41 -17.91 12.60 -4.87
C ALA A 41 -18.77 12.81 -6.13
N GLY A 42 -18.60 11.97 -7.17
CA GLY A 42 -19.24 12.13 -8.47
C GLY A 42 -18.61 13.23 -9.35
N ALA A 43 -17.46 13.77 -8.95
CA ALA A 43 -16.71 14.77 -9.72
C ALA A 43 -16.01 14.17 -10.94
N ILE A 44 -15.69 12.87 -10.90
CA ILE A 44 -15.23 12.11 -12.08
C ILE A 44 -16.19 10.94 -12.34
N THR A 45 -16.42 10.69 -13.63
CA THR A 45 -17.24 9.58 -14.10
C THR A 45 -16.52 8.24 -13.90
N THR A 46 -17.27 7.13 -13.88
CA THR A 46 -16.70 5.78 -13.82
C THR A 46 -15.75 5.51 -15.00
N ILE A 47 -16.04 6.03 -16.20
CA ILE A 47 -15.16 5.87 -17.37
C ILE A 47 -13.83 6.58 -17.14
N GLN A 48 -13.85 7.82 -16.63
CA GLN A 48 -12.63 8.56 -16.28
C GLN A 48 -11.84 7.85 -15.18
N PHE A 49 -12.52 7.37 -14.13
CA PHE A 49 -11.88 6.60 -13.07
C PHE A 49 -11.16 5.37 -13.63
N LEU A 50 -11.83 4.57 -14.46
CA LEU A 50 -11.25 3.38 -15.10
C LEU A 50 -10.08 3.73 -16.03
N ALA A 51 -10.11 4.88 -16.70
CA ALA A 51 -9.01 5.33 -17.56
C ALA A 51 -7.76 5.73 -16.76
N PHE A 52 -7.93 6.41 -15.61
CA PHE A 52 -6.80 6.86 -14.78
C PHE A 52 -6.32 5.82 -13.78
N PHE A 53 -7.16 4.84 -13.41
CA PHE A 53 -6.83 3.83 -12.42
C PHE A 53 -5.54 3.03 -12.75
N PRO A 54 -5.33 2.54 -13.99
CA PRO A 54 -4.08 1.85 -14.35
C PRO A 54 -2.84 2.73 -14.15
N LEU A 55 -2.92 4.02 -14.49
CA LEU A 55 -1.82 4.97 -14.32
C LEU A 55 -1.48 5.13 -12.83
N VAL A 56 -2.49 5.35 -12.00
CA VAL A 56 -2.32 5.46 -10.55
C VAL A 56 -1.77 4.16 -9.94
N ALA A 57 -2.23 3.00 -10.41
CA ALA A 57 -1.74 1.70 -9.96
C ALA A 57 -0.25 1.51 -10.29
N VAL A 58 0.15 1.86 -11.50
CA VAL A 58 1.56 1.81 -11.93
C VAL A 58 2.41 2.77 -11.09
N ILE A 59 1.98 4.02 -10.91
CA ILE A 59 2.68 4.99 -10.04
C ILE A 59 2.79 4.44 -8.61
N GLY A 60 1.74 3.80 -8.11
CA GLY A 60 1.70 3.12 -6.82
C GLY A 60 2.75 2.01 -6.68
N GLY A 61 2.97 1.23 -7.73
CA GLY A 61 4.02 0.19 -7.78
C GLY A 61 5.44 0.75 -7.92
N PHE A 62 5.61 1.80 -8.72
CA PHE A 62 6.91 2.45 -8.96
C PHE A 62 7.45 3.15 -7.71
N THR A 63 6.56 3.77 -6.95
CA THR A 63 6.91 4.63 -5.82
C THR A 63 7.73 3.90 -4.74
N PRO A 64 7.33 2.73 -4.23
CA PRO A 64 8.16 1.94 -3.30
C PRO A 64 9.54 1.56 -3.87
N VAL A 65 9.61 1.24 -5.16
CA VAL A 65 10.88 0.88 -5.84
C VAL A 65 11.80 2.09 -5.94
N MET A 66 11.25 3.24 -6.32
CA MET A 66 11.96 4.52 -6.34
C MET A 66 12.51 4.86 -4.96
N VAL A 67 11.67 4.82 -3.91
CA VAL A 67 12.12 5.07 -2.53
C VAL A 67 13.20 4.07 -2.11
N SER A 68 13.08 2.80 -2.48
CA SER A 68 14.09 1.80 -2.12
C SER A 68 15.43 2.03 -2.83
N SER A 69 15.43 2.49 -4.09
CA SER A 69 16.66 2.90 -4.80
C SER A 69 17.26 4.17 -4.20
N MET A 70 16.41 5.16 -3.87
CA MET A 70 16.81 6.40 -3.21
C MET A 70 17.58 6.15 -1.90
N VAL A 71 17.15 5.17 -1.11
CA VAL A 71 17.83 4.80 0.14
C VAL A 71 19.17 4.12 -0.09
N LYS A 72 19.30 3.38 -1.19
CA LYS A 72 20.53 2.70 -1.57
C LYS A 72 21.62 3.67 -2.04
N ASN A 73 21.22 4.80 -2.62
CA ASN A 73 22.12 5.79 -3.20
C ASN A 73 22.13 7.06 -2.32
N ASP A 74 23.08 7.19 -1.40
CA ASP A 74 23.23 8.38 -0.54
C ASP A 74 23.92 9.49 -1.35
N ASP A 75 23.16 10.22 -2.16
CA ASP A 75 23.65 11.12 -3.21
C ASP A 75 22.87 12.44 -3.28
N GLU A 76 23.47 13.52 -3.81
CA GLU A 76 22.83 14.85 -3.91
C GLU A 76 21.66 14.86 -4.91
N GLU A 77 21.73 14.05 -5.98
CA GLU A 77 20.66 13.88 -6.98
C GLU A 77 19.70 12.71 -6.66
N LEU A 78 19.39 12.55 -5.38
CA LEU A 78 18.68 11.40 -4.79
C LEU A 78 17.38 11.04 -5.54
N LEU A 79 16.52 12.04 -5.81
CA LEU A 79 15.25 11.84 -6.52
C LEU A 79 15.43 11.41 -7.97
N ARG A 80 16.36 12.02 -8.69
CA ARG A 80 16.58 11.74 -10.11
C ARG A 80 17.15 10.34 -10.30
N LYS A 81 18.19 9.98 -9.54
CA LYS A 81 18.78 8.64 -9.56
C LYS A 81 17.77 7.58 -9.13
N GLY A 82 16.97 7.86 -8.09
CA GLY A 82 15.89 6.98 -7.66
C GLY A 82 14.86 6.70 -8.76
N LEU A 83 14.50 7.73 -9.53
CA LEU A 83 13.59 7.60 -10.66
C LEU A 83 14.22 6.80 -11.80
N ASP A 84 15.45 7.13 -12.20
CA ASP A 84 16.17 6.46 -13.29
C ASP A 84 16.35 4.96 -13.00
N ASP A 85 16.75 4.61 -11.78
CA ASP A 85 16.86 3.22 -11.33
C ASP A 85 15.50 2.51 -11.33
N ALA A 86 14.43 3.15 -10.82
CA ALA A 86 13.10 2.57 -10.83
C ALA A 86 12.59 2.36 -12.27
N LEU A 87 12.88 3.29 -13.18
CA LEU A 87 12.57 3.17 -14.60
C LEU A 87 13.33 2.02 -15.26
N THR A 88 14.56 1.70 -14.85
CA THR A 88 15.25 0.50 -15.36
C THR A 88 14.54 -0.79 -14.94
N LEU A 89 13.82 -0.76 -13.81
CA LEU A 89 13.04 -1.87 -13.25
C LEU A 89 11.56 -1.84 -13.69
N TRP A 90 11.22 -1.13 -14.77
CA TRP A 90 9.82 -0.99 -15.21
C TRP A 90 9.11 -2.32 -15.47
N LYS A 91 9.81 -3.31 -16.05
CA LYS A 91 9.22 -4.63 -16.36
C LYS A 91 8.72 -5.37 -15.11
N PRO A 92 9.57 -5.64 -14.08
CA PRO A 92 9.10 -6.29 -12.86
C PRO A 92 8.06 -5.44 -12.10
N VAL A 93 8.13 -4.11 -12.17
CA VAL A 93 7.14 -3.23 -11.54
C VAL A 93 5.76 -3.33 -12.20
N ILE A 94 5.70 -3.32 -13.54
CA ILE A 94 4.43 -3.55 -14.26
C ILE A 94 3.92 -4.96 -13.99
N GLY A 95 4.79 -5.96 -14.00
CA GLY A 95 4.43 -7.34 -13.64
C GLY A 95 3.81 -7.44 -12.25
N LEU A 96 4.41 -6.77 -11.26
CA LEU A 96 3.87 -6.67 -9.90
C LEU A 96 2.53 -5.94 -9.88
N THR A 97 2.40 -4.82 -10.60
CA THR A 97 1.16 -4.04 -10.66
C THR A 97 0.02 -4.86 -11.25
N VAL A 98 0.25 -5.55 -12.37
CA VAL A 98 -0.74 -6.44 -12.99
C VAL A 98 -1.10 -7.60 -12.05
N PHE A 99 -0.10 -8.23 -11.43
CA PHE A 99 -0.32 -9.32 -10.48
C PHE A 99 -1.12 -8.89 -9.26
N THR A 100 -0.80 -7.74 -8.66
CA THR A 100 -1.57 -7.17 -7.55
C THR A 100 -2.99 -6.82 -7.96
N GLY A 101 -3.20 -6.29 -9.16
CA GLY A 101 -4.53 -6.04 -9.74
C GLY A 101 -5.33 -7.34 -9.91
N PHE A 102 -4.70 -8.40 -10.41
CA PHE A 102 -5.32 -9.72 -10.52
C PHE A 102 -5.71 -10.30 -9.15
N LEU A 103 -4.83 -10.19 -8.15
CA LEU A 103 -5.16 -10.60 -6.77
C LEU A 103 -6.28 -9.77 -6.17
N ALA A 104 -6.32 -8.46 -6.42
CA ALA A 104 -7.42 -7.60 -5.99
C ALA A 104 -8.76 -8.00 -6.65
N PHE A 105 -8.73 -8.36 -7.93
CA PHE A 105 -9.88 -8.92 -8.63
C PHE A 105 -10.35 -10.23 -7.97
N LEU A 106 -9.45 -11.20 -7.74
CA LEU A 106 -9.79 -12.44 -7.05
C LEU A 106 -10.37 -12.20 -5.65
N ASN A 107 -9.81 -11.25 -4.91
CA ASN A 107 -10.29 -10.86 -3.58
C ASN A 107 -11.71 -10.29 -3.59
N SER A 108 -12.18 -9.73 -4.71
CA SER A 108 -13.52 -9.17 -4.86
C SER A 108 -14.61 -10.23 -5.12
N LEU A 109 -14.23 -11.44 -5.56
CA LEU A 109 -15.18 -12.49 -5.94
C LEU A 109 -16.02 -12.98 -4.75
N PRO A 110 -15.46 -13.32 -3.56
CA PRO A 110 -16.25 -13.84 -2.45
C PRO A 110 -17.33 -12.86 -1.98
N LEU A 111 -17.00 -11.58 -1.84
CA LEU A 111 -17.96 -10.53 -1.50
C LEU A 111 -19.05 -10.39 -2.58
N SER A 112 -18.68 -10.40 -3.86
CA SER A 112 -19.62 -10.27 -4.98
C SER A 112 -20.58 -11.45 -5.06
N ILE A 113 -20.08 -12.68 -4.89
CA ILE A 113 -20.89 -13.90 -4.81
C ILE A 113 -21.80 -13.86 -3.58
N GLY A 114 -21.28 -13.42 -2.43
CA GLY A 114 -22.06 -13.27 -1.20
C GLY A 114 -23.20 -12.27 -1.36
N LEU A 115 -22.96 -11.13 -2.01
CA LEU A 115 -23.99 -10.15 -2.38
C LEU A 115 -25.05 -10.76 -3.30
N MET A 116 -24.63 -11.43 -4.37
CA MET A 116 -25.54 -12.08 -5.32
C MET A 116 -26.43 -13.13 -4.62
N LEU A 117 -25.85 -14.01 -3.81
CA LEU A 117 -26.61 -15.03 -3.07
C LEU A 117 -27.57 -14.42 -2.05
N THR A 118 -27.18 -13.31 -1.41
CA THR A 118 -28.06 -12.57 -0.50
C THR A 118 -29.26 -11.99 -1.24
N GLN A 119 -29.07 -11.45 -2.44
CA GLN A 119 -30.17 -10.94 -3.28
C GLN A 119 -31.12 -12.05 -3.75
N LEU A 120 -30.60 -13.25 -4.05
CA LEU A 120 -31.40 -14.38 -4.52
C LEU A 120 -32.17 -15.09 -3.40
N THR A 121 -31.59 -15.19 -2.21
CA THR A 121 -32.15 -15.99 -1.10
C THR A 121 -32.77 -15.15 0.01
N GLY A 122 -32.47 -13.85 0.07
CA GLY A 122 -32.80 -12.97 1.19
C GLY A 122 -31.96 -13.21 2.46
N ASN A 123 -31.02 -14.16 2.45
CA ASN A 123 -30.24 -14.52 3.64
C ASN A 123 -28.94 -13.70 3.75
N MET A 124 -28.88 -12.83 4.76
CA MET A 124 -27.72 -11.97 5.05
C MET A 124 -26.45 -12.75 5.44
N LEU A 125 -26.56 -14.03 5.83
CA LEU A 125 -25.40 -14.85 6.18
C LEU A 125 -24.42 -14.99 5.00
N TYR A 126 -24.91 -15.05 3.76
CA TYR A 126 -24.03 -15.15 2.59
C TYR A 126 -23.16 -13.91 2.39
N LEU A 127 -23.72 -12.71 2.62
CA LEU A 127 -22.96 -11.47 2.61
C LEU A 127 -21.88 -11.47 3.71
N GLY A 128 -22.26 -11.90 4.93
CA GLY A 128 -21.33 -12.00 6.06
C GLY A 128 -20.16 -12.95 5.77
N VAL A 129 -20.45 -14.15 5.25
CA VAL A 129 -19.42 -15.14 4.88
C VAL A 129 -18.55 -14.64 3.74
N GLY A 130 -19.14 -14.08 2.67
CA GLY A 130 -18.40 -13.53 1.54
C GLY A 130 -17.47 -12.39 1.97
N GLY A 131 -17.97 -11.48 2.81
CA GLY A 131 -17.19 -10.39 3.39
C GLY A 131 -16.04 -10.89 4.27
N ALA A 132 -16.28 -11.89 5.13
CA ALA A 132 -15.25 -12.48 5.97
C ALA A 132 -14.13 -13.13 5.15
N ILE A 133 -14.47 -13.89 4.10
CA ILE A 133 -13.49 -14.51 3.20
C ILE A 133 -12.67 -13.43 2.48
N SER A 134 -13.31 -12.40 1.91
CA SER A 134 -12.61 -11.27 1.27
C SER A 134 -11.69 -10.52 2.24
N LEU A 135 -12.08 -10.39 3.52
CA LEU A 135 -11.21 -9.75 4.52
C LEU A 135 -9.96 -10.59 4.81
N VAL A 136 -10.11 -11.91 4.99
CA VAL A 136 -8.98 -12.82 5.22
C VAL A 136 -8.04 -12.85 4.02
N MET A 137 -8.59 -12.92 2.80
CA MET A 137 -7.80 -12.86 1.57
C MET A 137 -7.05 -11.53 1.44
N LEU A 138 -7.71 -10.39 1.74
CA LEU A 138 -7.07 -9.07 1.72
C LEU A 138 -5.89 -9.00 2.70
N LEU A 139 -6.06 -9.54 3.91
CA LEU A 139 -4.99 -9.62 4.90
C LEU A 139 -3.82 -10.47 4.40
N ALA A 140 -4.10 -11.65 3.85
CA ALA A 140 -3.07 -12.54 3.31
C ALA A 140 -2.30 -11.92 2.13
N ILE A 141 -3.00 -11.25 1.21
CA ILE A 141 -2.41 -10.55 0.07
C ILE A 141 -1.54 -9.38 0.56
N SER A 142 -2.08 -8.54 1.44
CA SER A 142 -1.36 -7.37 1.98
C SER A 142 -0.09 -7.80 2.71
N PHE A 143 -0.18 -8.86 3.50
CA PHE A 143 0.95 -9.45 4.21
C PHE A 143 2.01 -9.99 3.23
N GLY A 144 1.62 -10.82 2.26
CA GLY A 144 2.55 -11.45 1.33
C GLY A 144 3.26 -10.46 0.40
N LEU A 145 2.59 -9.37 0.03
CA LEU A 145 3.12 -8.39 -0.92
C LEU A 145 3.87 -7.23 -0.28
N TYR A 146 3.79 -7.06 1.04
CA TYR A 146 4.32 -5.91 1.76
C TYR A 146 5.78 -5.58 1.39
N PHE A 147 6.61 -6.61 1.30
CA PHE A 147 8.07 -6.51 1.11
C PHE A 147 8.54 -6.80 -0.32
N VAL A 148 7.63 -7.12 -1.23
CA VAL A 148 7.97 -7.44 -2.63
C VAL A 148 8.66 -6.29 -3.37
N PRO A 149 8.26 -5.00 -3.20
CA PRO A 149 8.92 -3.91 -3.93
C PRO A 149 10.41 -3.75 -3.64
N ILE A 150 10.84 -3.99 -2.40
CA ILE A 150 12.27 -3.93 -2.05
C ILE A 150 13.00 -5.13 -2.65
N SER A 151 12.42 -6.32 -2.59
CA SER A 151 13.01 -7.52 -3.19
C SER A 151 13.20 -7.40 -4.71
N ILE A 152 12.35 -6.60 -5.39
CA ILE A 152 12.51 -6.25 -6.81
C ILE A 152 13.80 -5.46 -7.06
N VAL A 153 14.13 -4.51 -6.18
CA VAL A 153 15.37 -3.72 -6.28
C VAL A 153 16.61 -4.59 -6.10
N GLU A 154 16.53 -5.63 -5.26
CA GLU A 154 17.65 -6.53 -4.98
C GLU A 154 17.86 -7.60 -6.06
N ASN A 155 16.79 -8.27 -6.49
CA ASN A 155 16.89 -9.52 -7.27
C ASN A 155 16.65 -9.36 -8.78
N ARG A 156 16.22 -8.18 -9.25
CA ARG A 156 15.89 -7.86 -10.66
C ARG A 156 14.89 -8.81 -11.36
N GLY A 157 14.30 -9.79 -10.66
CA GLY A 157 13.40 -10.80 -11.22
C GLY A 157 12.10 -10.96 -10.43
N PHE A 158 10.96 -10.95 -11.11
CA PHE A 158 9.62 -10.90 -10.49
C PHE A 158 9.34 -12.08 -9.53
N LEU A 159 9.49 -13.33 -9.98
CA LEU A 159 9.16 -14.51 -9.17
C LEU A 159 10.05 -14.65 -7.93
N LYS A 160 11.36 -14.43 -8.10
CA LYS A 160 12.31 -14.46 -6.99
C LYS A 160 12.01 -13.35 -5.98
N SER A 161 11.65 -12.16 -6.47
CA SER A 161 11.27 -11.04 -5.61
C SER A 161 9.98 -11.29 -4.83
N LEU A 162 9.02 -12.01 -5.43
CA LEU A 162 7.81 -12.46 -4.74
C LEU A 162 8.14 -13.42 -3.61
N GLN A 163 8.96 -14.45 -3.90
CA GLN A 163 9.35 -15.45 -2.90
C GLN A 163 10.14 -14.82 -1.74
N ASP A 164 11.11 -13.96 -2.06
CA ASP A 164 11.93 -13.28 -1.06
C ASP A 164 11.10 -12.29 -0.25
N GLY A 165 10.19 -11.54 -0.88
CA GLY A 165 9.27 -10.63 -0.21
C GLY A 165 8.36 -11.36 0.79
N ILE A 166 7.76 -12.49 0.39
CA ILE A 166 6.92 -13.30 1.27
C ILE A 166 7.72 -13.88 2.45
N SER A 167 8.95 -14.36 2.18
CA SER A 167 9.85 -14.85 3.21
C SER A 167 10.18 -13.77 4.25
N THR A 168 10.49 -12.55 3.80
CA THR A 168 10.75 -11.39 4.67
C THR A 168 9.52 -10.97 5.45
N SER A 169 8.32 -11.02 4.86
CA SER A 169 7.06 -10.76 5.58
C SER A 169 6.84 -11.75 6.72
N ASN A 170 7.11 -13.04 6.47
CA ASN A 170 7.01 -14.09 7.49
C ASN A 170 7.99 -13.89 8.65
N ARG A 171 9.22 -13.44 8.38
CA ARG A 171 10.21 -13.13 9.41
C ARG A 171 9.79 -11.97 10.30
N ASN A 172 9.13 -10.96 9.73
CA ASN A 172 8.74 -9.71 10.40
C ASN A 172 7.23 -9.64 10.64
N ARG A 173 6.60 -10.78 10.94
CA ARG A 173 5.14 -10.93 10.90
C ARG A 173 4.40 -10.00 11.86
N SER A 174 4.94 -9.74 13.05
CA SER A 174 4.29 -8.90 14.07
C SER A 174 4.08 -7.47 13.59
N GLU A 175 5.09 -6.92 12.94
CA GLU A 175 5.10 -5.55 12.46
C GLU A 175 4.21 -5.39 11.25
N VAL A 176 4.34 -6.29 10.26
CA VAL A 176 3.49 -6.28 9.06
C VAL A 176 2.01 -6.40 9.44
N VAL A 177 1.68 -7.28 10.39
CA VAL A 177 0.30 -7.44 10.87
C VAL A 177 -0.18 -6.17 11.59
N ALA A 178 0.61 -5.59 12.49
CA ALA A 178 0.23 -4.36 13.20
C ALA A 178 -0.06 -3.20 12.23
N LEU A 179 0.76 -3.04 11.20
CA LEU A 179 0.61 -1.98 10.20
C LEU A 179 -0.58 -2.22 9.26
N THR A 180 -0.80 -3.48 8.88
CA THR A 180 -1.95 -3.88 8.06
C THR A 180 -3.24 -3.62 8.82
N LEU A 181 -3.30 -4.05 10.09
CA LEU A 181 -4.45 -3.80 10.97
C LEU A 181 -4.68 -2.30 11.18
N PHE A 182 -3.64 -1.53 11.47
CA PHE A 182 -3.74 -0.06 11.59
C PHE A 182 -4.33 0.56 10.32
N SER A 183 -3.83 0.17 9.15
CA SER A 183 -4.33 0.67 7.86
C SER A 183 -5.79 0.31 7.62
N LEU A 184 -6.20 -0.91 7.99
CA LEU A 184 -7.60 -1.35 7.90
C LEU A 184 -8.50 -0.61 8.89
N THR A 185 -8.03 -0.35 10.11
CA THR A 185 -8.77 0.44 11.11
C THR A 185 -9.01 1.86 10.61
N VAL A 186 -7.99 2.51 10.03
CA VAL A 186 -8.13 3.83 9.42
C VAL A 186 -9.13 3.81 8.27
N LEU A 187 -9.08 2.77 7.42
CA LEU A 187 -10.00 2.61 6.30
C LEU A 187 -11.45 2.37 6.76
N ALA A 188 -11.66 1.51 7.77
CA ALA A 188 -12.97 1.23 8.34
C ALA A 188 -13.55 2.46 9.07
N ALA A 189 -12.71 3.19 9.81
CA ALA A 189 -13.11 4.43 10.46
C ALA A 189 -13.54 5.49 9.42
N SER A 190 -12.82 5.58 8.30
CA SER A 190 -13.17 6.49 7.21
C SER A 190 -14.47 6.10 6.50
N SER A 191 -14.70 4.80 6.24
CA SER A 191 -15.90 4.33 5.53
C SER A 191 -17.17 4.38 6.38
N ALA A 192 -17.06 4.35 7.71
CA ALA A 192 -18.19 4.48 8.62
C ALA A 192 -18.80 5.89 8.63
N VAL A 193 -18.10 6.89 8.11
CA VAL A 193 -18.53 8.29 8.12
C VAL A 193 -19.46 8.58 6.93
N THR A 194 -20.75 8.83 7.20
CA THR A 194 -21.78 9.11 6.19
C THR A 194 -22.55 10.42 6.50
N GLY A 195 -23.28 10.95 5.50
CA GLY A 195 -24.14 12.14 5.68
C GLY A 195 -23.38 13.46 5.84
N TYR A 196 -23.79 14.33 6.77
CA TYR A 196 -23.14 15.63 7.03
C TYR A 196 -21.66 15.50 7.44
N LEU A 197 -21.27 14.33 7.96
CA LEU A 197 -19.88 14.05 8.32
C LEU A 197 -19.01 13.64 7.13
N ARG A 198 -19.58 13.49 5.92
CA ARG A 198 -18.86 13.00 4.74
C ARG A 198 -17.57 13.78 4.45
N ASP A 199 -17.58 15.10 4.58
CA ASP A 199 -16.40 15.95 4.34
C ASP A 199 -15.31 15.74 5.41
N ILE A 200 -15.73 15.51 6.66
CA ILE A 200 -14.83 15.08 7.75
C ILE A 200 -14.26 13.70 7.42
N GLY A 201 -15.08 12.79 6.89
CA GLY A 201 -14.66 11.46 6.43
C GLY A 201 -13.58 11.52 5.35
N PHE A 202 -13.73 12.41 4.35
CA PHE A 202 -12.72 12.64 3.32
C PHE A 202 -11.44 13.24 3.89
N THR A 203 -11.55 14.16 4.85
CA THR A 203 -10.39 14.75 5.51
C THR A 203 -9.61 13.70 6.31
N VAL A 204 -10.31 12.89 7.13
CA VAL A 204 -9.71 11.79 7.89
C VAL A 204 -9.10 10.75 6.97
N PHE A 205 -9.75 10.42 5.85
CA PHE A 205 -9.20 9.53 4.84
C PHE A 205 -7.87 10.06 4.30
N LEU A 206 -7.83 11.33 3.88
CA LEU A 206 -6.63 11.95 3.31
C LEU A 206 -5.49 12.01 4.33
N LEU A 207 -5.77 12.44 5.56
CA LEU A 207 -4.78 12.49 6.64
C LEU A 207 -4.27 11.08 7.00
N GLY A 208 -5.16 10.09 7.06
CA GLY A 208 -4.81 8.69 7.27
C GLY A 208 -3.91 8.15 6.16
N ARG A 209 -4.18 8.50 4.89
CA ARG A 209 -3.37 8.14 3.72
C ARG A 209 -1.99 8.80 3.73
N ILE A 210 -1.89 10.04 4.21
CA ILE A 210 -0.61 10.73 4.42
C ILE A 210 0.18 10.04 5.53
N ALA A 211 -0.42 9.82 6.71
CA ALA A 211 0.24 9.15 7.83
C ALA A 211 0.71 7.74 7.45
N SER A 212 -0.15 6.97 6.77
CA SER A 212 0.19 5.63 6.26
C SER A 212 1.35 5.68 5.25
N SER A 213 1.40 6.70 4.39
CA SER A 213 2.52 6.91 3.46
C SER A 213 3.82 7.22 4.20
N VAL A 214 3.79 8.07 5.23
CA VAL A 214 4.97 8.43 6.02
C VAL A 214 5.52 7.21 6.76
N VAL A 215 4.66 6.49 7.49
CA VAL A 215 5.05 5.27 8.21
C VAL A 215 5.54 4.20 7.23
N GLY A 216 4.84 4.03 6.10
CA GLY A 216 5.22 3.09 5.06
C GLY A 216 6.60 3.40 4.46
N THR A 217 6.89 4.67 4.16
CA THR A 217 8.23 5.09 3.71
C THR A 217 9.28 4.83 4.78
N TYR A 218 9.06 5.23 6.03
CA TYR A 218 9.99 5.01 7.14
C TYR A 218 10.35 3.51 7.29
N LEU A 219 9.38 2.62 7.15
CA LEU A 219 9.63 1.18 7.25
C LEU A 219 10.39 0.60 6.07
N LEU A 220 10.19 1.15 4.86
CA LEU A 220 11.01 0.76 3.70
C LEU A 220 12.44 1.32 3.80
N VAL A 221 12.63 2.47 4.47
CA VAL A 221 13.87 3.24 4.49
C VAL A 221 14.77 2.91 5.70
N ILE A 222 14.25 2.92 6.93
CA ILE A 222 15.04 2.96 8.17
C ILE A 222 15.25 1.60 8.83
N SER A 223 14.61 0.53 8.39
CA SER A 223 14.93 -0.80 8.94
C SER A 223 15.77 -1.68 8.00
N PRO A 224 17.07 -1.36 7.81
CA PRO A 224 18.05 -2.37 7.44
C PRO A 224 18.02 -3.55 8.42
N ASN A 225 17.62 -3.34 9.68
CA ASN A 225 17.39 -4.41 10.66
C ASN A 225 16.32 -5.43 10.22
N TYR A 226 15.33 -5.04 9.41
CA TYR A 226 14.30 -5.95 8.88
C TYR A 226 14.70 -6.65 7.57
N TYR A 227 15.65 -6.08 6.80
CA TYR A 227 16.09 -6.59 5.49
C TYR A 227 17.48 -7.22 5.47
N LEU A 228 18.47 -6.51 5.99
CA LEU A 228 19.87 -6.92 5.94
C LEU A 228 20.24 -7.92 7.02
N GLY A 229 19.32 -8.20 7.96
CA GLY A 229 19.59 -9.07 9.10
C GLY A 229 20.91 -8.68 9.74
N GLU A 230 21.12 -7.38 9.97
CA GLU A 230 22.32 -6.94 10.66
C GLU A 230 22.36 -7.68 11.98
N LYS A 231 23.30 -8.64 12.04
CA LYS A 231 23.82 -9.18 13.28
C LYS A 231 24.13 -7.95 14.11
N LYS A 232 23.33 -7.72 15.15
CA LYS A 232 23.74 -6.92 16.29
C LYS A 232 25.19 -7.32 16.59
N LYS A 233 26.14 -6.45 16.25
CA LYS A 233 27.44 -6.44 16.91
C LYS A 233 27.24 -5.74 18.24
#